data_AF-A0A395VPT8-F1
#
_entry.id   AF-A0A395VPT8-F1
#
_cell.length_a   1.000
_cell.length_b   1.000
_cell.length_c   1.000
_cell.angle_alpha   90.00
_cell.angle_beta   90.00
_cell.angle_gamma   90.00
#
_symmetry.space_group_name_H-M   'P 1'
#
loop_
_entity.id
_entity.type
_entity.pdbx_description
1 polymer ?
#
loop_
_entity_poly.entity_id
_entity_poly.type
_entity_poly.pdbx_seq_one_letter_code
_entity_poly.pdbx_strand_id
1 'polypeptide(L)'
;MKIGNYNITKKIGKGGFGEVYIAEKDNVNYALKVCSKSDEESIRRFNREVRLMESVKNENVIEVLDYDFKNIPPFFVMPLCQGALSTKDYKNNVELLINDVLQICDGLEALHNHPQRIVHRDINPNNILIDNDKLKLSDLGLGKFEERDSTILTPSSIMMGTEGFAPPEFYKVGGTKNATISSDIYQLGKTIYTLYTRESPTYINIDKIPAGLFYIIRKCTNINPSERYANVSDLKAALNNHLKILKGENNPYASFDKLLTEMQGKKVTKENVYNLFNILYEFKDDSELFYTKAKAIPIDYFALLNTGDLQIFMDVYNGVVTELDNNGKLNWSDAENIALQMKKIFNSTINIDIRTNSLRITLIFAANFNRYDAMDIFNNMLKSVINDEEANSVATMLSDNIDEYENIVLQKDQATGIHPTIQAIRYNIIKKNGK
;
A
#
# COMPACT_ATOMS: atom_id res chain seq x y z
N MET A 1 33.82 -30.97 4.77
CA MET A 1 32.72 -31.44 5.65
C MET A 1 31.68 -32.10 4.76
N LYS A 2 31.02 -33.18 5.20
CA LYS A 2 30.00 -33.87 4.40
C LYS A 2 28.70 -33.94 5.21
N ILE A 3 27.56 -33.72 4.54
CA ILE A 3 26.22 -33.87 5.13
C ILE A 3 25.42 -34.77 4.20
N GLY A 4 24.94 -35.91 4.70
CA GLY A 4 24.39 -36.96 3.84
C GLY A 4 25.38 -37.35 2.73
N ASN A 5 24.96 -37.24 1.48
CA ASN A 5 25.77 -37.51 0.30
C ASN A 5 26.45 -36.26 -0.31
N TYR A 6 26.34 -35.10 0.33
CA TYR A 6 26.77 -33.82 -0.23
C TYR A 6 28.04 -33.29 0.43
N ASN A 7 29.00 -32.87 -0.39
CA ASN A 7 30.24 -32.25 0.07
C ASN A 7 30.01 -30.75 0.28
N ILE A 8 30.11 -30.29 1.52
CA ILE A 8 29.89 -28.88 1.87
C ILE A 8 31.10 -28.06 1.45
N THR A 9 30.88 -27.04 0.61
CA THR A 9 31.95 -26.18 0.10
C THR A 9 31.98 -24.81 0.79
N LYS A 10 30.82 -24.15 0.94
CA LYS A 10 30.74 -22.79 1.50
C LYS A 10 29.40 -22.53 2.17
N LYS A 11 29.40 -21.86 3.32
CA LYS A 11 28.17 -21.31 3.93
C LYS A 11 27.74 -20.04 3.19
N ILE A 12 26.48 -19.95 2.80
CA ILE A 12 25.92 -18.82 2.04
C ILE A 12 24.77 -18.10 2.73
N GLY A 13 24.15 -18.72 3.75
CA GLY A 13 23.04 -18.09 4.46
C GLY A 13 22.83 -18.64 5.86
N LYS A 14 22.07 -17.89 6.65
CA LYS A 14 21.54 -18.30 7.96
C LYS A 14 20.15 -17.69 8.11
N GLY A 15 19.16 -18.51 8.43
CA GLY A 15 17.76 -18.11 8.63
C GLY A 15 17.18 -18.68 9.94
N GLY A 16 15.86 -18.58 10.10
CA GLY A 16 15.17 -18.90 11.36
C GLY A 16 15.29 -20.37 11.81
N PHE A 17 15.40 -21.31 10.86
CA PHE A 17 15.53 -22.74 11.15
C PHE A 17 16.94 -23.30 11.02
N GLY A 18 17.88 -22.55 10.44
CA GLY A 18 19.25 -22.99 10.36
C GLY A 18 20.05 -22.36 9.22
N GLU A 19 20.99 -23.13 8.69
CA GLU A 19 22.07 -22.63 7.86
C GLU A 19 21.96 -23.16 6.42
N VAL A 20 22.34 -22.33 5.45
CA VAL A 20 22.34 -22.71 4.04
C VAL A 20 23.78 -22.76 3.55
N TYR A 21 24.13 -23.85 2.87
CA TYR A 21 25.45 -24.08 2.30
C TYR A 21 25.35 -24.33 0.80
N ILE A 22 26.40 -23.97 0.06
CA ILE A 22 26.71 -24.59 -1.22
C ILE A 22 27.24 -25.99 -0.92
N ALA A 23 26.67 -26.97 -1.59
CA ALA A 23 27.07 -28.36 -1.47
C ALA A 23 27.19 -29.01 -2.85
N GLU A 24 28.22 -29.83 -3.02
CA GLU A 24 28.52 -30.50 -4.29
C GLU A 24 28.16 -31.99 -4.20
N LYS A 25 27.52 -32.49 -5.25
CA LYS A 25 27.27 -33.92 -5.48
C LYS A 25 27.35 -34.19 -6.98
N ASP A 26 28.07 -35.23 -7.36
CA ASP A 26 28.23 -35.64 -8.77
C ASP A 26 28.70 -34.49 -9.69
N ASN A 27 29.65 -33.66 -9.22
CA ASN A 27 30.16 -32.45 -9.88
C ASN A 27 29.12 -31.33 -10.13
N VAL A 28 27.96 -31.37 -9.48
CA VAL A 28 26.93 -30.33 -9.53
C VAL A 28 26.81 -29.64 -8.18
N ASN A 29 26.70 -28.31 -8.20
CA ASN A 29 26.51 -27.49 -7.01
C ASN A 29 25.03 -27.24 -6.72
N TYR A 30 24.67 -27.39 -5.45
CA TYR A 30 23.32 -27.21 -4.92
C TYR A 30 23.32 -26.26 -3.73
N ALA A 31 22.15 -25.74 -3.37
CA ALA A 31 21.92 -25.13 -2.07
C ALA A 31 21.35 -26.19 -1.12
N LEU A 32 22.03 -26.41 0.00
CA LEU A 32 21.64 -27.36 1.04
C LEU A 32 21.32 -26.59 2.32
N LYS A 33 20.07 -26.65 2.77
CA LYS A 33 19.60 -26.02 4.02
C LYS A 33 19.51 -27.07 5.11
N VAL A 34 20.19 -26.82 6.23
CA VAL A 34 20.15 -27.70 7.41
C VAL A 34 19.30 -27.09 8.51
N CYS A 35 18.59 -27.92 9.25
CA CYS A 35 17.95 -27.53 10.49
C CYS A 35 19.01 -27.52 11.61
N SER A 36 19.44 -26.34 12.05
CA SER A 36 20.49 -26.23 13.08
C SER A 36 19.91 -26.33 14.51
N LYS A 37 18.58 -26.37 14.65
CA LYS A 37 17.89 -26.52 15.92
C LYS A 37 17.68 -28.01 16.23
N SER A 38 17.82 -28.39 17.50
CA SER A 38 17.68 -29.77 17.96
C SER A 38 16.35 -30.08 18.65
N ASP A 39 15.54 -29.07 18.94
CA ASP A 39 14.23 -29.27 19.57
C ASP A 39 13.24 -29.88 18.58
N GLU A 40 12.39 -30.77 19.11
CA GLU A 40 11.47 -31.56 18.31
C GLU A 40 10.47 -30.69 17.53
N GLU A 41 10.05 -29.57 18.11
CA GLU A 41 9.10 -28.64 17.50
C GLU A 41 9.69 -27.98 16.25
N SER A 42 10.93 -27.49 16.33
CA SER A 42 11.63 -26.88 15.20
C SER A 42 11.90 -27.90 14.09
N ILE A 43 12.26 -29.14 14.41
CA ILE A 43 12.43 -30.21 13.43
C ILE A 43 11.10 -30.56 12.75
N ARG A 44 10.01 -30.70 13.54
CA ARG A 44 8.66 -30.94 12.98
C ARG A 44 8.25 -29.84 12.02
N ARG A 45 8.52 -28.58 12.35
CA ARG A 45 8.24 -27.42 11.48
C ARG A 45 9.08 -27.41 10.21
N PHE A 46 10.39 -27.68 10.33
CA PHE A 46 11.27 -27.82 9.18
C PHE A 46 10.78 -28.90 8.22
N ASN A 47 10.42 -30.09 8.73
CA ASN A 47 9.88 -31.18 7.93
C ASN A 47 8.55 -30.80 7.26
N ARG A 48 7.70 -30.03 7.94
CA ARG A 48 6.43 -29.54 7.38
C ARG A 48 6.68 -28.56 6.23
N GLU A 49 7.64 -27.64 6.37
CA GLU A 49 8.02 -26.70 5.31
C GLU A 49 8.47 -27.43 4.05
N VAL A 50 9.37 -28.42 4.20
CA VAL A 50 9.85 -29.24 3.07
C VAL A 50 8.70 -29.97 2.37
N ARG A 51 7.80 -30.60 3.12
CA ARG A 51 6.64 -31.32 2.55
C ARG A 51 5.67 -30.40 1.79
N LEU A 52 5.48 -29.17 2.26
CA LEU A 52 4.61 -28.21 1.59
C LEU A 52 5.26 -27.65 0.33
N MET A 53 6.57 -27.41 0.34
CA MET A 53 7.30 -27.02 -0.87
C MET A 53 7.30 -28.15 -1.91
N GLU A 54 7.53 -29.39 -1.49
CA GLU A 54 7.49 -30.57 -2.37
C GLU A 54 6.12 -30.77 -3.04
N SER A 55 5.03 -30.40 -2.37
CA SER A 55 3.68 -30.55 -2.93
C SER A 55 3.31 -29.50 -4.00
N VAL A 56 4.13 -28.46 -4.17
CA VAL A 56 3.84 -27.34 -5.09
C VAL A 56 4.74 -27.45 -6.32
N LYS A 57 4.13 -27.67 -7.49
CA LYS A 57 4.83 -27.71 -8.79
C LYS A 57 4.56 -26.43 -9.57
N ASN A 58 5.51 -25.50 -9.53
CA ASN A 58 5.43 -24.24 -10.26
C ASN A 58 6.84 -23.68 -10.52
N GLU A 59 7.05 -23.04 -11.68
CA GLU A 59 8.38 -22.52 -12.04
C GLU A 59 8.85 -21.35 -11.16
N ASN A 60 7.93 -20.64 -10.51
CA ASN A 60 8.17 -19.51 -9.61
C ASN A 60 8.11 -19.88 -8.12
N VAL A 61 8.16 -21.16 -7.79
CA VAL A 61 8.37 -21.67 -6.43
C VAL A 61 9.62 -22.53 -6.43
N ILE A 62 10.47 -22.41 -5.40
CA ILE A 62 11.70 -23.19 -5.32
C ILE A 62 11.38 -24.68 -5.18
N GLU A 63 12.05 -25.50 -5.99
CA GLU A 63 11.87 -26.94 -5.97
C GLU A 63 12.74 -27.59 -4.89
N VAL A 64 12.17 -28.56 -4.17
CA VAL A 64 12.91 -29.47 -3.30
C VAL A 64 13.38 -30.65 -4.13
N LEU A 65 14.70 -30.79 -4.27
CA LEU A 65 15.32 -31.85 -5.09
C LEU A 65 15.63 -33.12 -4.29
N ASP A 66 15.97 -32.96 -3.01
CA ASP A 66 16.32 -34.06 -2.10
C ASP A 66 16.13 -33.61 -0.65
N TYR A 67 15.92 -34.54 0.27
CA TYR A 67 15.87 -34.27 1.71
C TYR A 67 16.16 -35.52 2.52
N ASP A 68 16.67 -35.33 3.74
CA ASP A 68 16.78 -36.39 4.73
C ASP A 68 16.39 -35.86 6.12
N PHE A 69 15.20 -36.27 6.56
CA PHE A 69 14.66 -35.93 7.88
C PHE A 69 15.27 -36.78 9.01
N LYS A 70 15.95 -37.88 8.69
CA LYS A 70 16.59 -38.77 9.66
C LYS A 70 18.08 -38.44 9.87
N ASN A 71 18.69 -37.73 8.94
CA ASN A 71 20.05 -37.20 9.13
C ASN A 71 20.10 -36.25 10.34
N ILE A 72 21.26 -36.15 10.98
CA ILE A 72 21.51 -35.24 12.10
C ILE A 72 22.68 -34.31 11.71
N PRO A 73 22.42 -33.03 11.39
CA PRO A 73 21.12 -32.34 11.37
C PRO A 73 20.24 -32.71 10.16
N PRO A 74 18.90 -32.65 10.25
CA PRO A 74 18.01 -32.79 9.10
C PRO A 74 18.31 -31.75 8.02
N PHE A 75 18.15 -32.12 6.74
CA PHE A 75 18.41 -31.20 5.63
C PHE A 75 17.46 -31.40 4.45
N PHE A 76 17.41 -30.38 3.59
CA PHE A 76 16.90 -30.50 2.22
C PHE A 76 17.80 -29.76 1.23
N VAL A 77 17.64 -30.10 -0.04
CA VAL A 77 18.47 -29.65 -1.16
C VAL A 77 17.58 -29.01 -2.21
N MET A 78 18.04 -27.91 -2.77
CA MET A 78 17.36 -27.13 -3.81
C MET A 78 18.38 -26.63 -4.84
N PRO A 79 17.94 -26.15 -6.02
CA PRO A 79 18.83 -25.54 -7.00
C PRO A 79 19.67 -24.41 -6.40
N LEU A 80 20.95 -24.33 -6.76
CA LEU A 80 21.78 -23.19 -6.40
C LEU A 80 21.44 -22.01 -7.32
N CYS A 81 20.73 -21.02 -6.78
CA CYS A 81 20.35 -19.79 -7.46
C CYS A 81 21.52 -18.77 -7.49
N GLN A 82 21.51 -17.84 -8.46
CA GLN A 82 22.59 -16.84 -8.61
C GLN A 82 22.62 -15.81 -7.46
N GLY A 83 21.47 -15.57 -6.82
CA GLY A 83 21.35 -14.66 -5.69
C GLY A 83 19.91 -14.39 -5.30
N ALA A 84 19.72 -13.55 -4.29
CA ALA A 84 18.40 -13.07 -3.90
C ALA A 84 18.02 -11.81 -4.69
N LEU A 85 16.72 -11.59 -4.84
CA LEU A 85 16.15 -10.44 -5.57
C LEU A 85 16.54 -9.10 -4.95
N SER A 86 16.83 -9.07 -3.65
CA SER A 86 17.39 -7.89 -2.95
C SER A 86 18.64 -7.34 -3.62
N THR A 87 19.42 -8.19 -4.30
CA THR A 87 20.65 -7.78 -5.01
C THR A 87 20.39 -7.21 -6.41
N LYS A 88 19.21 -7.47 -7.01
CA LYS A 88 18.86 -6.97 -8.34
C LYS A 88 18.56 -5.49 -8.28
N ASP A 89 19.14 -4.72 -9.19
CA ASP A 89 18.90 -3.28 -9.32
C ASP A 89 18.03 -2.98 -10.53
N TYR A 90 16.95 -2.25 -10.28
CA TYR A 90 16.02 -1.85 -11.32
C TYR A 90 16.44 -0.54 -11.98
N LYS A 91 17.36 0.27 -11.41
CA LYS A 91 17.78 1.56 -12.00
C LYS A 91 16.60 2.44 -12.46
N ASN A 92 15.52 2.49 -11.68
CA ASN A 92 14.25 3.15 -12.01
C ASN A 92 13.50 2.57 -13.24
N ASN A 93 13.84 1.37 -13.70
CA ASN A 93 13.11 0.65 -14.73
C ASN A 93 11.88 -0.03 -14.13
N VAL A 94 10.77 0.73 -14.11
CA VAL A 94 9.48 0.26 -13.59
C VAL A 94 8.95 -0.94 -14.39
N GLU A 95 9.15 -0.97 -15.70
CA GLU A 95 8.71 -2.09 -16.54
C GLU A 95 9.39 -3.41 -16.12
N LEU A 96 10.71 -3.40 -15.96
CA LEU A 96 11.47 -4.57 -15.50
C LEU A 96 10.99 -5.01 -14.12
N LEU A 97 10.76 -4.06 -13.19
CA LEU A 97 10.22 -4.35 -11.88
C LEU A 97 8.86 -5.04 -11.95
N ILE A 98 7.93 -4.51 -12.75
CA ILE A 98 6.59 -5.09 -12.87
C ILE A 98 6.66 -6.49 -13.46
N ASN A 99 7.47 -6.72 -14.50
CA ASN A 99 7.65 -8.05 -15.09
C ASN A 99 8.16 -9.06 -14.06
N ASP A 100 9.12 -8.68 -13.23
CA ASP A 100 9.61 -9.51 -12.12
C ASP A 100 8.53 -9.75 -11.06
N VAL A 101 7.76 -8.72 -10.69
CA VAL A 101 6.65 -8.85 -9.73
C VAL A 101 5.55 -9.77 -10.26
N LEU A 102 5.28 -9.77 -11.56
CA LEU A 102 4.32 -10.70 -12.17
C LEU A 102 4.77 -12.16 -12.00
N GLN A 103 6.07 -12.46 -12.12
CA GLN A 103 6.61 -13.79 -11.82
C GLN A 103 6.41 -14.18 -10.34
N ILE A 104 6.59 -13.22 -9.43
CA ILE A 104 6.34 -13.45 -7.99
C ILE A 104 4.85 -13.77 -7.77
N CYS A 105 3.96 -13.03 -8.44
CA CYS A 105 2.53 -13.29 -8.38
C CYS A 105 2.16 -14.69 -8.93
N ASP A 106 2.81 -15.18 -9.99
CA ASP A 106 2.61 -16.53 -10.51
C ASP A 106 2.93 -17.60 -9.46
N GLY A 107 4.02 -17.41 -8.71
CA GLY A 107 4.40 -18.29 -7.60
C GLY A 107 3.39 -18.24 -6.46
N LEU A 108 2.91 -17.04 -6.09
CA LEU A 108 1.90 -16.89 -5.03
C LEU A 108 0.55 -17.48 -5.42
N GLU A 109 0.12 -17.32 -6.67
CA GLU A 109 -1.10 -17.98 -7.17
C GLU A 109 -0.99 -19.49 -7.06
N ALA A 110 0.16 -20.08 -7.38
CA ALA A 110 0.38 -21.52 -7.21
C ALA A 110 0.24 -21.97 -5.75
N LEU A 111 0.79 -21.20 -4.80
CA LEU A 111 0.66 -21.48 -3.36
C LEU A 111 -0.79 -21.31 -2.88
N HIS A 112 -1.44 -20.21 -3.26
CA HIS A 112 -2.79 -19.83 -2.80
C HIS A 112 -3.87 -20.75 -3.36
N ASN A 113 -3.73 -21.17 -4.62
CA ASN A 113 -4.66 -22.08 -5.30
C ASN A 113 -4.40 -23.57 -5.00
N HIS A 114 -3.31 -23.90 -4.29
CA HIS A 114 -3.06 -25.26 -3.82
C HIS A 114 -4.26 -25.75 -2.98
N PRO A 115 -4.65 -27.05 -3.03
CA PRO A 115 -5.80 -27.56 -2.27
C PRO A 115 -5.74 -27.31 -0.76
N GLN A 116 -4.53 -27.21 -0.20
CA GLN A 116 -4.31 -26.88 1.21
C GLN A 116 -4.25 -25.37 1.51
N ARG A 117 -4.38 -24.51 0.49
CA ARG A 117 -4.29 -23.04 0.53
C ARG A 117 -3.06 -22.57 1.31
N ILE A 118 -1.90 -22.66 0.67
CA ILE A 118 -0.62 -22.33 1.32
C ILE A 118 -0.44 -20.82 1.31
N VAL A 119 -0.24 -20.22 2.48
CA VAL A 119 0.14 -18.80 2.65
C VAL A 119 1.63 -18.75 2.96
N HIS A 120 2.37 -17.88 2.27
CA HIS A 120 3.83 -17.81 2.35
C HIS A 120 4.34 -17.11 3.64
N ARG A 121 3.65 -16.09 4.13
CA ARG A 121 3.88 -15.43 5.44
C ARG A 121 5.21 -14.69 5.62
N ASP A 122 6.12 -14.70 4.66
CA ASP A 122 7.43 -14.07 4.77
C ASP A 122 7.94 -13.57 3.41
N ILE A 123 7.10 -12.86 2.68
CA ILE A 123 7.45 -12.36 1.35
C ILE A 123 8.31 -11.11 1.53
N ASN A 124 9.55 -11.19 1.08
CA ASN A 124 10.49 -10.09 1.07
C ASN A 124 11.57 -10.34 0.01
N PRO A 125 12.33 -9.32 -0.43
CA PRO A 125 13.36 -9.46 -1.46
C PRO A 125 14.45 -10.52 -1.20
N ASN A 126 14.72 -10.90 0.05
CA ASN A 126 15.73 -11.91 0.37
C ASN A 126 15.22 -13.35 0.21
N ASN A 127 13.90 -13.55 0.27
CA ASN A 127 13.27 -14.86 0.11
C ASN A 127 12.80 -15.12 -1.33
N ILE A 128 13.16 -14.26 -2.27
CA ILE A 128 12.87 -14.43 -3.69
C ILE A 128 14.21 -14.63 -4.38
N LEU A 129 14.42 -15.81 -4.94
CA LEU A 129 15.68 -16.21 -5.55
C LEU A 129 15.64 -15.99 -7.06
N ILE A 130 16.78 -15.60 -7.61
CA ILE A 130 17.00 -15.45 -9.04
C ILE A 130 17.65 -16.75 -9.53
N ASP A 131 16.96 -17.45 -10.44
CA ASP A 131 17.46 -18.60 -11.17
C ASP A 131 17.44 -18.29 -12.67
N ASN A 132 18.55 -17.75 -13.17
CA ASN A 132 18.67 -17.14 -14.50
C ASN A 132 17.65 -15.99 -14.65
N ASP A 133 16.72 -16.09 -15.61
CA ASP A 133 15.65 -15.10 -15.83
C ASP A 133 14.37 -15.41 -15.04
N LYS A 134 14.37 -16.48 -14.23
CA LYS A 134 13.20 -16.91 -13.45
C LYS A 134 13.34 -16.52 -11.98
N LEU A 135 12.27 -15.94 -11.43
CA LEU A 135 12.19 -15.65 -10.00
C LEU A 135 11.45 -16.75 -9.26
N LYS A 136 12.01 -17.22 -8.14
CA LYS A 136 11.48 -18.34 -7.35
C LYS A 136 11.24 -17.91 -5.90
N LEU A 137 10.01 -18.06 -5.44
CA LEU A 137 9.66 -17.95 -4.02
C LEU A 137 10.36 -19.05 -3.23
N SER A 138 10.99 -18.71 -2.12
CA SER A 138 11.68 -19.63 -1.22
C SER A 138 11.28 -19.34 0.23
N ASP A 139 11.50 -20.31 1.13
CA ASP A 139 11.27 -20.17 2.57
C ASP A 139 9.82 -19.77 2.95
N LEU A 140 8.91 -20.74 3.08
CA LEU A 140 7.47 -20.52 3.38
C LEU A 140 7.15 -19.90 4.77
N GLY A 141 8.13 -19.30 5.46
CA GLY A 141 7.92 -18.55 6.71
C GLY A 141 7.38 -19.37 7.90
N LEU A 142 7.25 -20.69 7.77
CA LEU A 142 6.41 -21.53 8.63
C LEU A 142 6.89 -21.69 10.08
N GLY A 143 8.09 -21.24 10.43
CA GLY A 143 8.44 -21.08 11.84
C GLY A 143 9.39 -19.96 12.15
N LYS A 144 9.26 -18.86 11.41
CA LYS A 144 9.60 -17.55 11.95
C LYS A 144 8.53 -17.03 12.93
N PHE A 145 7.27 -17.45 12.76
CA PHE A 145 6.15 -16.74 13.37
C PHE A 145 5.41 -17.46 14.50
N GLU A 146 5.57 -18.78 14.68
CA GLU A 146 4.80 -19.50 15.70
C GLU A 146 5.30 -19.30 17.15
N GLU A 147 6.54 -18.81 17.39
CA GLU A 147 6.98 -18.41 18.74
C GLU A 147 6.15 -17.22 19.29
N ARG A 148 5.60 -16.38 18.40
CA ARG A 148 4.66 -15.28 18.75
C ARG A 148 3.28 -15.75 19.16
N ASP A 149 2.96 -17.01 18.90
CA ASP A 149 1.65 -17.58 19.18
C ASP A 149 1.59 -18.38 20.49
N SER A 150 2.66 -18.31 21.29
CA SER A 150 2.64 -18.71 22.69
C SER A 150 2.03 -17.58 23.54
N THR A 151 1.36 -17.91 24.65
CA THR A 151 0.79 -16.91 25.58
C THR A 151 1.84 -16.03 26.24
N ILE A 152 3.13 -16.34 26.05
CA ILE A 152 4.28 -15.60 26.58
C ILE A 152 4.97 -14.91 25.39
N LEU A 153 4.45 -13.73 25.03
CA LEU A 153 5.15 -12.81 24.13
C LEU A 153 6.44 -12.34 24.81
N THR A 154 7.57 -12.97 24.50
CA THR A 154 8.89 -12.47 24.89
C THR A 154 9.27 -11.28 23.98
N PRO A 155 10.02 -10.27 24.47
CA PRO A 155 10.46 -9.15 23.63
C PRO A 155 11.20 -9.57 22.35
N SER A 156 11.88 -10.73 22.38
CA SER A 156 12.54 -11.35 21.22
C SER A 156 11.56 -11.92 20.18
N SER A 157 10.40 -12.44 20.60
CA SER A 157 9.35 -12.93 19.69
C SER A 157 8.75 -11.79 18.84
N ILE A 158 8.67 -10.57 19.39
CA ILE A 158 8.22 -9.34 18.71
C ILE A 158 9.17 -8.96 17.54
N MET A 159 10.43 -9.40 17.59
CA MET A 159 11.44 -9.17 16.54
C MET A 159 11.53 -10.27 15.46
N MET A 160 10.82 -11.40 15.57
CA MET A 160 11.00 -12.55 14.65
C MET A 160 10.38 -12.42 13.23
N GLY A 161 9.94 -11.23 12.83
CA GLY A 161 9.54 -10.96 11.44
C GLY A 161 10.71 -10.32 10.68
N THR A 162 10.73 -10.45 9.35
CA THR A 162 11.63 -9.61 8.54
C THR A 162 11.20 -8.15 8.73
N GLU A 163 12.06 -7.34 9.34
CA GLU A 163 11.73 -5.98 9.83
C GLU A 163 11.05 -5.14 8.74
N GLY A 164 9.88 -4.56 9.06
CA GLY A 164 9.13 -3.66 8.17
C GLY A 164 8.23 -4.32 7.11
N PHE A 165 8.29 -5.64 6.89
CA PHE A 165 7.44 -6.33 5.89
C PHE A 165 6.13 -6.88 6.48
N ALA A 166 6.14 -7.29 7.75
CA ALA A 166 5.01 -7.98 8.36
C ALA A 166 3.75 -7.08 8.40
N PRO A 167 2.57 -7.62 8.07
CA PRO A 167 1.34 -6.85 8.10
C PRO A 167 0.89 -6.56 9.55
N PRO A 168 0.12 -5.48 9.80
CA PRO A 168 -0.29 -5.07 11.15
C PRO A 168 -0.99 -6.17 11.95
N GLU A 169 -1.79 -7.01 11.29
CA GLU A 169 -2.49 -8.11 11.94
C GLU A 169 -1.55 -9.17 12.53
N PHE A 170 -0.31 -9.33 12.04
CA PHE A 170 0.67 -10.28 12.59
C PHE A 170 1.20 -9.88 13.96
N TYR A 171 1.01 -8.62 14.37
CA TYR A 171 1.41 -8.14 15.69
C TYR A 171 0.32 -8.36 16.76
N LYS A 172 -0.87 -8.81 16.36
CA LYS A 172 -1.93 -9.23 17.29
C LYS A 172 -1.61 -10.64 17.81
N VAL A 173 -2.06 -10.97 19.02
CA VAL A 173 -1.93 -12.31 19.61
C VAL A 173 -2.56 -13.34 18.67
N GLY A 174 -1.80 -14.36 18.27
CA GLY A 174 -2.25 -15.39 17.31
C GLY A 174 -2.43 -14.89 15.86
N GLY A 175 -2.04 -13.66 15.56
CA GLY A 175 -2.26 -13.02 14.26
C GLY A 175 -1.56 -13.73 13.11
N THR A 176 -0.44 -14.38 13.39
CA THR A 176 0.35 -15.11 12.38
C THR A 176 -0.26 -16.47 12.02
N LYS A 177 -0.94 -17.15 12.97
CA LYS A 177 -1.74 -18.36 12.67
C LYS A 177 -2.89 -18.06 11.72
N ASN A 178 -3.44 -16.86 11.83
CA ASN A 178 -4.57 -16.38 11.03
C ASN A 178 -4.12 -15.67 9.75
N ALA A 179 -2.86 -15.85 9.32
CA ALA A 179 -2.37 -15.31 8.07
C ALA A 179 -3.24 -15.76 6.89
N THR A 180 -3.55 -14.83 6.00
CA THR A 180 -4.40 -15.06 4.82
C THR A 180 -3.67 -14.66 3.54
N ILE A 181 -4.29 -14.90 2.39
CA ILE A 181 -3.86 -14.36 1.09
C ILE A 181 -3.59 -12.85 1.16
N SER A 182 -4.42 -12.10 1.89
CA SER A 182 -4.23 -10.65 2.04
C SER A 182 -2.97 -10.28 2.82
N SER A 183 -2.47 -11.16 3.68
CA SER A 183 -1.22 -10.98 4.44
C SER A 183 -0.01 -11.10 3.51
N ASP A 184 -0.06 -12.03 2.54
CA ASP A 184 0.95 -12.15 1.49
C ASP A 184 0.92 -10.93 0.55
N ILE A 185 -0.26 -10.47 0.17
CA ILE A 185 -0.44 -9.26 -0.67
C ILE A 185 0.16 -8.02 0.00
N TYR A 186 0.00 -7.85 1.31
CA TYR A 186 0.63 -6.76 2.05
C TYR A 186 2.16 -6.80 1.96
N GLN A 187 2.73 -7.97 2.23
CA GLN A 187 4.18 -8.16 2.18
C GLN A 187 4.75 -8.01 0.76
N LEU A 188 3.98 -8.41 -0.26
CA LEU A 188 4.32 -8.14 -1.65
C LEU A 188 4.29 -6.64 -1.95
N GLY A 189 3.30 -5.89 -1.45
CA GLY A 189 3.29 -4.42 -1.55
C GLY A 189 4.54 -3.76 -0.96
N LYS A 190 4.95 -4.19 0.24
CA LYS A 190 6.22 -3.77 0.87
C LYS A 190 7.44 -4.19 0.06
N THR A 191 7.41 -5.36 -0.56
CA THR A 191 8.47 -5.86 -1.46
C THR A 191 8.61 -4.99 -2.70
N ILE A 192 7.51 -4.65 -3.38
CA ILE A 192 7.52 -3.75 -4.54
C ILE A 192 8.12 -2.39 -4.15
N TYR A 193 7.70 -1.82 -3.01
CA TYR A 193 8.27 -0.59 -2.48
C TYR A 193 9.78 -0.68 -2.30
N THR A 194 10.27 -1.66 -1.53
CA THR A 194 11.70 -1.80 -1.24
C THR A 194 12.54 -2.10 -2.49
N LEU A 195 12.03 -2.88 -3.44
CA LEU A 195 12.72 -3.14 -4.70
C LEU A 195 12.86 -1.87 -5.53
N TYR A 196 11.84 -1.01 -5.54
CA TYR A 196 11.86 0.24 -6.28
C TYR A 196 12.72 1.32 -5.60
N THR A 197 12.45 1.61 -4.32
CA THR A 197 13.05 2.76 -3.61
C THR A 197 14.39 2.45 -2.98
N ARG A 198 14.69 1.17 -2.76
CA ARG A 198 15.81 0.68 -1.91
C ARG A 198 15.74 1.12 -0.45
N GLU A 199 14.58 1.60 -0.01
CA GLU A 199 14.38 2.06 1.36
C GLU A 199 13.80 0.98 2.26
N SER A 200 13.95 1.21 3.56
CA SER A 200 13.30 0.42 4.58
C SER A 200 11.78 0.45 4.38
N PRO A 201 11.11 -0.72 4.35
CA PRO A 201 9.66 -0.80 4.17
C PRO A 201 8.87 -0.41 5.42
N THR A 202 9.52 -0.13 6.56
CA THR A 202 8.83 0.21 7.83
C THR A 202 7.85 1.38 7.63
N TYR A 203 8.29 2.42 6.93
CA TYR A 203 7.46 3.56 6.54
C TYR A 203 7.51 3.73 5.03
N ILE A 204 6.34 3.77 4.39
CA ILE A 204 6.25 3.97 2.94
C ILE A 204 6.31 5.47 2.68
N ASN A 205 7.43 5.94 2.12
CA ASN A 205 7.53 7.29 1.61
C ASN A 205 6.91 7.36 0.22
N ILE A 206 5.71 7.93 0.15
CA ILE A 206 4.89 7.97 -1.06
C ILE A 206 5.52 8.83 -2.16
N ASP A 207 6.32 9.83 -1.78
CA ASP A 207 6.95 10.77 -2.71
C ASP A 207 8.05 10.12 -3.54
N LYS A 208 8.57 8.97 -3.09
CA LYS A 208 9.62 8.21 -3.78
C LYS A 208 9.08 7.17 -4.74
N ILE A 209 7.76 7.07 -4.88
CA ILE A 209 7.08 6.06 -5.68
C ILE A 209 6.53 6.71 -6.95
N PRO A 210 6.72 6.10 -8.13
CA PRO A 210 6.08 6.52 -9.36
C PRO A 210 4.57 6.44 -9.19
N ALA A 211 3.90 7.40 -9.80
CA ALA A 211 2.46 7.52 -9.79
C ALA A 211 1.67 6.22 -9.95
N GLY A 212 1.94 5.43 -10.99
CA GLY A 212 1.18 4.21 -11.21
C GLY A 212 1.48 3.05 -10.25
N LEU A 213 2.66 3.03 -9.62
CA LEU A 213 2.95 2.08 -8.54
C LEU A 213 2.36 2.53 -7.21
N PHE A 214 2.16 3.83 -7.01
CA PHE A 214 1.70 4.39 -5.75
C PHE A 214 0.37 3.77 -5.30
N TYR A 215 -0.67 3.77 -6.16
CA TYR A 215 -1.96 3.19 -5.80
C TYR A 215 -1.87 1.68 -5.55
N ILE A 216 -1.11 0.96 -6.40
CA ILE A 216 -0.95 -0.49 -6.29
C ILE A 216 -0.31 -0.85 -4.94
N ILE A 217 0.83 -0.25 -4.61
CA ILE A 217 1.54 -0.46 -3.34
C ILE A 217 0.62 -0.11 -2.18
N ARG A 218 -0.04 1.05 -2.21
CA ARG A 218 -0.87 1.50 -1.11
C ARG A 218 -2.09 0.59 -0.87
N LYS A 219 -2.72 0.10 -1.93
CA LYS A 219 -3.82 -0.87 -1.83
C LYS A 219 -3.32 -2.20 -1.26
N CYS A 220 -2.17 -2.69 -1.71
CA CYS A 220 -1.53 -3.86 -1.11
C CYS A 220 -1.27 -3.65 0.40
N THR A 221 -0.74 -2.49 0.78
CA THR A 221 -0.30 -2.19 2.14
C THR A 221 -1.37 -1.52 3.01
N ASN A 222 -2.65 -1.66 2.66
CA ASN A 222 -3.74 -1.11 3.47
C ASN A 222 -3.74 -1.79 4.86
N ILE A 223 -3.92 -1.01 5.92
CA ILE A 223 -3.98 -1.53 7.30
C ILE A 223 -5.14 -2.51 7.45
N ASN A 224 -6.27 -2.24 6.78
CA ASN A 224 -7.44 -3.11 6.78
C ASN A 224 -7.30 -4.20 5.71
N PRO A 225 -7.23 -5.50 6.08
CA PRO A 225 -7.08 -6.59 5.13
C PRO A 225 -8.16 -6.66 4.03
N SER A 226 -9.39 -6.27 4.35
CA SER A 226 -10.54 -6.26 3.42
C SER A 226 -10.45 -5.19 2.33
N GLU A 227 -9.60 -4.18 2.51
CA GLU A 227 -9.38 -3.10 1.54
C GLU A 227 -8.17 -3.36 0.65
N ARG A 228 -7.47 -4.48 0.84
CA ARG A 228 -6.40 -4.95 -0.05
C ARG A 228 -7.01 -5.63 -1.29
N TYR A 229 -6.18 -5.98 -2.26
CA TYR A 229 -6.62 -6.86 -3.35
C TYR A 229 -7.17 -8.17 -2.76
N ALA A 230 -8.31 -8.64 -3.26
CA ALA A 230 -8.98 -9.80 -2.67
C ALA A 230 -8.19 -11.09 -2.91
N ASN A 231 -7.45 -11.14 -4.01
CA ASN A 231 -6.57 -12.23 -4.39
C ASN A 231 -5.39 -11.70 -5.25
N VAL A 232 -4.42 -12.58 -5.53
CA VAL A 232 -3.23 -12.22 -6.30
C VAL A 232 -3.56 -11.94 -7.78
N SER A 233 -4.60 -12.56 -8.33
CA SER A 233 -5.04 -12.31 -9.71
C SER A 233 -5.53 -10.88 -9.92
N ASP A 234 -6.23 -10.30 -8.93
CA ASP A 234 -6.66 -8.90 -8.96
C ASP A 234 -5.45 -7.95 -8.95
N LEU A 235 -4.41 -8.27 -8.16
CA LEU A 235 -3.16 -7.52 -8.15
C LEU A 235 -2.42 -7.65 -9.49
N LYS A 236 -2.35 -8.85 -10.07
CA LYS A 236 -1.77 -9.05 -11.42
C LYS A 236 -2.51 -8.24 -12.47
N ALA A 237 -3.84 -8.16 -12.41
CA ALA A 237 -4.61 -7.34 -13.35
C ALA A 237 -4.23 -5.85 -13.23
N ALA A 238 -4.10 -5.33 -12.02
CA ALA A 238 -3.66 -3.95 -11.80
C ALA A 238 -2.24 -3.68 -12.32
N LEU A 239 -1.30 -4.58 -12.05
CA LEU A 239 0.08 -4.50 -12.55
C LEU A 239 0.15 -4.55 -14.08
N ASN A 240 -0.59 -5.46 -14.72
CA ASN A 240 -0.65 -5.57 -16.18
C ASN A 240 -1.29 -4.33 -16.82
N ASN A 241 -2.31 -3.74 -16.19
CA ASN A 241 -2.90 -2.50 -16.69
C ASN A 241 -1.90 -1.35 -16.63
N HIS A 242 -1.14 -1.22 -15.53
CA HIS A 242 -0.09 -0.21 -15.42
C HIS A 242 1.05 -0.47 -16.43
N LEU A 243 1.45 -1.73 -16.65
CA LEU A 243 2.46 -2.10 -17.64
C LEU A 243 2.06 -1.68 -19.07
N LYS A 244 0.79 -1.85 -19.43
CA LYS A 244 0.25 -1.40 -20.73
C LYS A 244 0.41 0.12 -20.87
N ILE A 245 0.03 0.88 -19.85
CA ILE A 245 0.18 2.34 -19.80
C ILE A 245 1.65 2.75 -20.05
N LEU A 246 2.60 2.10 -19.37
CA LEU A 246 4.03 2.39 -19.53
C LEU A 246 4.56 2.13 -20.95
N LYS A 247 4.04 1.11 -21.64
CA LYS A 247 4.43 0.77 -23.02
C LYS A 247 3.85 1.73 -24.07
N GLY A 248 3.08 2.74 -23.65
CA GLY A 248 2.30 3.59 -24.56
C GLY A 248 1.13 2.85 -25.20
N GLU A 249 0.95 1.56 -24.86
CA GLU A 249 -0.20 0.74 -25.20
C GLU A 249 -1.34 1.16 -24.26
N ASN A 250 -2.14 2.14 -24.67
CA ASN A 250 -3.05 2.95 -23.84
C ASN A 250 -2.34 4.17 -23.25
N ASN A 251 -2.15 5.18 -24.11
CA ASN A 251 -1.76 6.53 -23.70
C ASN A 251 -2.67 6.96 -22.51
N PRO A 252 -2.14 7.24 -21.31
CA PRO A 252 -2.95 7.56 -20.14
C PRO A 252 -3.77 8.83 -20.37
N TYR A 253 -3.25 9.78 -21.15
CA TYR A 253 -3.95 11.00 -21.57
C TYR A 253 -5.21 10.67 -22.38
N ALA A 254 -5.10 9.80 -23.38
CA ALA A 254 -6.25 9.35 -24.17
C ALA A 254 -7.17 8.40 -23.37
N SER A 255 -6.60 7.65 -22.44
CA SER A 255 -7.32 6.62 -21.67
C SER A 255 -8.18 7.22 -20.56
N PHE A 256 -7.73 8.29 -19.90
CA PHE A 256 -8.53 8.97 -18.88
C PHE A 256 -9.80 9.54 -19.48
N ASP A 257 -9.69 10.37 -20.53
CA ASP A 257 -10.85 11.03 -21.14
C ASP A 257 -11.78 10.02 -21.79
N LYS A 258 -11.22 9.01 -22.46
CA LYS A 258 -12.01 7.91 -23.03
C LYS A 258 -12.77 7.14 -21.96
N LEU A 259 -12.09 6.73 -20.88
CA LEU A 259 -12.73 6.00 -19.78
C LEU A 259 -13.82 6.85 -19.11
N LEU A 260 -13.52 8.11 -18.82
CA LEU A 260 -14.49 9.05 -18.24
C LEU A 260 -15.72 9.20 -19.14
N THR A 261 -15.53 9.36 -20.46
CA THR A 261 -16.61 9.46 -21.45
C THR A 261 -17.41 8.15 -21.57
N GLU A 262 -16.74 7.00 -21.60
CA GLU A 262 -17.41 5.69 -21.68
C GLU A 262 -18.25 5.38 -20.44
N MET A 263 -17.82 5.88 -19.28
CA MET A 263 -18.56 5.78 -18.02
C MET A 263 -19.76 6.74 -17.98
N GLN A 264 -19.69 7.87 -18.68
CA GLN A 264 -20.78 8.82 -18.86
C GLN A 264 -21.81 8.26 -19.87
N GLY A 265 -22.78 7.49 -19.38
CA GLY A 265 -23.85 6.89 -20.19
C GLY A 265 -24.05 5.39 -19.97
N LYS A 266 -23.24 4.77 -19.10
CA LYS A 266 -23.37 3.37 -18.68
C LYS A 266 -23.47 3.27 -17.15
N LYS A 267 -23.82 2.08 -16.65
CA LYS A 267 -23.77 1.80 -15.22
C LYS A 267 -22.32 1.87 -14.74
N VAL A 268 -22.03 2.85 -13.88
CA VAL A 268 -20.72 3.03 -13.25
C VAL A 268 -20.49 1.91 -12.23
N THR A 269 -19.30 1.29 -12.29
CA THR A 269 -18.89 0.25 -11.35
C THR A 269 -17.74 0.76 -10.47
N LYS A 270 -17.61 0.17 -9.28
CA LYS A 270 -16.49 0.48 -8.35
C LYS A 270 -15.13 0.22 -9.01
N GLU A 271 -15.03 -0.83 -9.82
CA GLU A 271 -13.83 -1.19 -10.57
C GLU A 271 -13.43 -0.11 -11.59
N ASN A 272 -14.38 0.39 -12.39
CA ASN A 272 -14.08 1.43 -13.38
C ASN A 272 -13.69 2.75 -12.71
N VAL A 273 -14.31 3.10 -11.57
CA VAL A 273 -13.88 4.25 -10.76
C VAL A 273 -12.45 4.05 -10.27
N TYR A 274 -12.10 2.87 -9.76
CA TYR A 274 -10.72 2.62 -9.36
C TYR A 274 -9.72 2.75 -10.51
N ASN A 275 -10.05 2.20 -11.68
CA ASN A 275 -9.20 2.35 -12.85
C ASN A 275 -9.04 3.83 -13.26
N LEU A 276 -10.11 4.62 -13.18
CA LEU A 276 -10.06 6.06 -13.48
C LEU A 276 -9.13 6.80 -12.52
N PHE A 277 -9.22 6.56 -11.21
CA PHE A 277 -8.34 7.19 -10.23
C PHE A 277 -6.90 6.69 -10.36
N ASN A 278 -6.67 5.43 -10.73
CA ASN A 278 -5.32 4.92 -11.02
C ASN A 278 -4.67 5.70 -12.17
N ILE A 279 -5.41 5.92 -13.26
CA ILE A 279 -4.93 6.74 -14.38
C ILE A 279 -4.77 8.19 -13.94
N LEU A 280 -5.66 8.73 -13.11
CA LEU A 280 -5.53 10.10 -12.59
C LEU A 280 -4.20 10.27 -11.86
N TYR A 281 -3.82 9.31 -11.02
CA TYR A 281 -2.59 9.41 -10.25
C TYR A 281 -1.34 9.40 -11.13
N GLU A 282 -1.36 8.81 -12.34
CA GLU A 282 -0.26 8.91 -13.34
C GLU A 282 0.13 10.36 -13.66
N PHE A 283 -0.81 11.30 -13.49
CA PHE A 283 -0.57 12.72 -13.71
C PHE A 283 -0.04 13.46 -12.47
N LYS A 284 0.17 12.80 -11.31
CA LYS A 284 0.50 13.50 -10.06
C LYS A 284 1.77 14.35 -10.15
N ASP A 285 2.72 13.96 -11.01
CA ASP A 285 3.98 14.68 -11.23
C ASP A 285 3.84 15.80 -12.29
N ASP A 286 2.67 15.90 -12.95
CA ASP A 286 2.22 17.03 -13.79
C ASP A 286 1.02 17.71 -13.11
N SER A 287 1.33 18.56 -12.14
CA SER A 287 0.36 19.19 -11.23
C SER A 287 -0.76 19.96 -11.96
N GLU A 288 -0.47 20.65 -13.07
CA GLU A 288 -1.48 21.38 -13.85
C GLU A 288 -2.48 20.41 -14.52
N LEU A 289 -1.95 19.31 -15.08
CA LEU A 289 -2.78 18.30 -15.73
C LEU A 289 -3.59 17.50 -14.72
N PHE A 290 -2.99 17.03 -13.62
CA PHE A 290 -3.70 16.34 -12.54
C PHE A 290 -4.88 17.18 -12.06
N TYR A 291 -4.63 18.45 -11.74
CA TYR A 291 -5.66 19.37 -11.27
C TYR A 291 -6.78 19.53 -12.30
N THR A 292 -6.45 19.65 -13.58
CA THR A 292 -7.43 19.75 -14.67
C THR A 292 -8.28 18.48 -14.78
N LYS A 293 -7.68 17.29 -14.72
CA LYS A 293 -8.39 16.01 -14.81
C LYS A 293 -9.25 15.74 -13.57
N ALA A 294 -8.75 16.05 -12.38
CA ALA A 294 -9.47 15.87 -11.13
C ALA A 294 -10.78 16.67 -11.09
N LYS A 295 -10.76 17.91 -11.61
CA LYS A 295 -11.95 18.78 -11.71
C LYS A 295 -13.09 18.14 -12.51
N ALA A 296 -12.75 17.37 -13.55
CA ALA A 296 -13.72 16.75 -14.46
C ALA A 296 -14.47 15.55 -13.85
N ILE A 297 -14.03 15.03 -12.69
CA ILE A 297 -14.62 13.84 -12.08
C ILE A 297 -15.98 14.18 -11.43
N PRO A 298 -17.07 13.45 -11.77
CA PRO A 298 -18.39 13.61 -11.16
C PRO A 298 -18.41 13.22 -9.67
N ILE A 299 -19.29 13.85 -8.90
CA ILE A 299 -19.43 13.61 -7.45
C ILE A 299 -19.76 12.14 -7.12
N ASP A 300 -20.64 11.50 -7.91
CA ASP A 300 -21.08 10.12 -7.67
C ASP A 300 -19.93 9.11 -7.75
N TYR A 301 -18.81 9.48 -8.37
CA TYR A 301 -17.65 8.60 -8.49
C TYR A 301 -16.85 8.59 -7.18
N PHE A 302 -16.76 9.73 -6.49
CA PHE A 302 -16.16 9.81 -5.16
C PHE A 302 -16.95 8.97 -4.14
N ALA A 303 -18.28 8.89 -4.27
CA ALA A 303 -19.13 8.08 -3.40
C ALA A 303 -18.89 6.56 -3.53
N LEU A 304 -18.20 6.11 -4.59
CA LEU A 304 -17.83 4.72 -4.81
C LEU A 304 -16.45 4.36 -4.24
N LEU A 305 -15.66 5.35 -3.82
CA LEU A 305 -14.38 5.15 -3.15
C LEU A 305 -14.61 4.80 -1.67
N ASN A 306 -13.77 3.92 -1.12
CA ASN A 306 -13.74 3.71 0.32
C ASN A 306 -13.03 4.90 1.02
N THR A 307 -13.15 4.97 2.34
CA THR A 307 -12.50 6.00 3.19
C THR A 307 -11.00 6.12 2.90
N GLY A 308 -10.30 5.00 2.77
CA GLY A 308 -8.87 5.01 2.50
C GLY A 308 -8.53 5.66 1.16
N ASP A 309 -9.28 5.37 0.10
CA ASP A 309 -9.06 5.89 -1.25
C ASP A 309 -9.42 7.37 -1.37
N LEU A 310 -10.47 7.82 -0.66
CA LEU A 310 -10.79 9.24 -0.52
C LEU A 310 -9.65 10.00 0.18
N GLN A 311 -9.07 9.41 1.24
CA GLN A 311 -7.92 10.00 1.91
C GLN A 311 -6.73 10.18 0.96
N ILE A 312 -6.43 9.19 0.10
CA ILE A 312 -5.38 9.36 -0.93
C ILE A 312 -5.66 10.58 -1.78
N PHE A 313 -6.88 10.65 -2.31
CA PHE A 313 -7.21 11.65 -3.29
C PHE A 313 -7.01 13.03 -2.67
N MET A 314 -7.47 13.22 -1.43
CA MET A 314 -7.23 14.46 -0.70
C MET A 314 -5.75 14.74 -0.48
N ASP A 315 -4.94 13.77 -0.07
CA ASP A 315 -3.51 13.97 0.21
C ASP A 315 -2.77 14.40 -1.06
N VAL A 316 -2.98 13.67 -2.17
CA VAL A 316 -2.38 13.98 -3.47
C VAL A 316 -2.90 15.32 -4.00
N TYR A 317 -4.23 15.53 -3.96
CA TYR A 317 -4.85 16.77 -4.43
C TYR A 317 -4.35 17.98 -3.64
N ASN A 318 -4.27 17.87 -2.31
CA ASN A 318 -3.75 18.94 -1.46
C ASN A 318 -2.29 19.26 -1.78
N GLY A 319 -1.44 18.25 -1.99
CA GLY A 319 -0.06 18.43 -2.42
C GLY A 319 0.03 19.17 -3.76
N VAL A 320 -0.74 18.72 -4.76
CA VAL A 320 -0.80 19.34 -6.09
C VAL A 320 -1.25 20.80 -6.03
N VAL A 321 -2.36 21.12 -5.34
CA VAL A 321 -2.83 22.52 -5.28
C VAL A 321 -1.90 23.42 -4.48
N THR A 322 -1.23 22.89 -3.45
CA THR A 322 -0.22 23.64 -2.69
C THR A 322 1.00 23.94 -3.56
N GLU A 323 1.46 22.97 -4.36
CA GLU A 323 2.56 23.19 -5.31
C GLU A 323 2.19 24.25 -6.37
N LEU A 324 0.99 24.16 -6.94
CA LEU A 324 0.52 25.13 -7.92
C LEU A 324 0.43 26.54 -7.32
N ASP A 325 -0.04 26.67 -6.08
CA ASP A 325 -0.10 27.94 -5.37
C ASP A 325 1.29 28.54 -5.15
N ASN A 326 2.22 27.74 -4.60
CA ASN A 326 3.60 28.15 -4.35
C ASN A 326 4.32 28.61 -5.63
N ASN A 327 3.96 28.02 -6.78
CA ASN A 327 4.51 28.36 -8.08
C ASN A 327 3.75 29.50 -8.79
N GLY A 328 2.77 30.13 -8.14
CA GLY A 328 1.97 31.22 -8.70
C GLY A 328 1.09 30.82 -9.89
N LYS A 329 0.74 29.52 -9.97
CA LYS A 329 -0.06 28.93 -11.06
C LYS A 329 -1.55 28.95 -10.79
N LEU A 330 -1.96 29.16 -9.54
CA LEU A 330 -3.37 29.32 -9.18
C LEU A 330 -3.81 30.78 -9.27
N ASN A 331 -5.07 30.98 -9.64
CA ASN A 331 -5.72 32.29 -9.61
C ASN A 331 -6.98 32.26 -8.74
N TRP A 332 -7.65 33.41 -8.58
CA TRP A 332 -8.83 33.53 -7.73
C TRP A 332 -9.99 32.58 -8.08
N SER A 333 -10.12 32.20 -9.36
CA SER A 333 -11.16 31.24 -9.78
C SER A 333 -10.82 29.81 -9.37
N ASP A 334 -9.55 29.50 -9.13
CA ASP A 334 -9.11 28.20 -8.64
C ASP A 334 -9.50 27.97 -7.18
N ALA A 335 -9.50 28.99 -6.33
CA ALA A 335 -10.00 28.86 -4.96
C ALA A 335 -11.46 28.38 -4.91
N GLU A 336 -12.30 28.86 -5.85
CA GLU A 336 -13.67 28.39 -5.99
C GLU A 336 -13.74 26.95 -6.49
N ASN A 337 -12.94 26.59 -7.49
CA ASN A 337 -12.86 25.21 -8.00
C ASN A 337 -12.39 24.22 -6.92
N ILE A 338 -11.40 24.61 -6.10
CA ILE A 338 -10.91 23.83 -4.96
C ILE A 338 -12.04 23.64 -3.94
N ALA A 339 -12.76 24.70 -3.59
CA ALA A 339 -13.91 24.62 -2.69
C ALA A 339 -15.01 23.69 -3.22
N LEU A 340 -15.34 23.77 -4.52
CA LEU A 340 -16.29 22.86 -5.16
C LEU A 340 -15.81 21.41 -5.12
N GLN A 341 -14.52 21.17 -5.39
CA GLN A 341 -13.94 19.84 -5.36
C GLN A 341 -13.96 19.24 -3.95
N MET A 342 -13.61 20.02 -2.92
CA MET A 342 -13.70 19.58 -1.52
C MET A 342 -15.14 19.34 -1.09
N LYS A 343 -16.09 20.15 -1.56
CA LYS A 343 -17.52 19.92 -1.33
C LYS A 343 -18.00 18.59 -1.92
N LYS A 344 -17.50 18.19 -3.11
CA LYS A 344 -17.81 16.87 -3.70
C LYS A 344 -17.39 15.73 -2.76
N ILE A 345 -16.17 15.76 -2.25
CA ILE A 345 -15.62 14.75 -1.32
C ILE A 345 -16.39 14.77 0.01
N PHE A 346 -16.60 15.96 0.57
CA PHE A 346 -17.30 16.14 1.84
C PHE A 346 -18.70 15.52 1.80
N ASN A 347 -19.42 15.66 0.68
CA ASN A 347 -20.75 15.10 0.47
C ASN A 347 -20.73 13.60 0.11
N SER A 348 -19.59 13.04 -0.29
CA SER A 348 -19.49 11.64 -0.72
C SER A 348 -19.21 10.67 0.42
N THR A 349 -19.04 11.15 1.65
CA THR A 349 -18.73 10.32 2.82
C THR A 349 -19.36 10.87 4.09
N ILE A 350 -19.51 9.99 5.09
CA ILE A 350 -19.88 10.35 6.47
C ILE A 350 -18.67 10.32 7.42
N ASN A 351 -17.48 9.95 6.93
CA ASN A 351 -16.28 9.89 7.76
C ASN A 351 -15.88 11.31 8.21
N ILE A 352 -15.80 11.49 9.53
CA ILE A 352 -15.56 12.79 10.17
C ILE A 352 -14.21 13.37 9.75
N ASP A 353 -13.14 12.57 9.77
CA ASP A 353 -11.79 13.04 9.45
C ASP A 353 -11.71 13.59 8.02
N ILE A 354 -12.29 12.87 7.05
CA ILE A 354 -12.31 13.30 5.65
C ILE A 354 -13.11 14.58 5.46
N ARG A 355 -14.25 14.70 6.15
CA ARG A 355 -15.11 15.89 6.10
C ARG A 355 -14.43 17.11 6.74
N THR A 356 -13.81 16.93 7.91
CA THR A 356 -13.02 17.98 8.57
C THR A 356 -11.83 18.41 7.70
N ASN A 357 -11.14 17.45 7.06
CA ASN A 357 -10.02 17.74 6.16
C ASN A 357 -10.47 18.53 4.91
N SER A 358 -11.61 18.17 4.33
CA SER A 358 -12.22 18.89 3.20
C SER A 358 -12.58 20.33 3.56
N LEU A 359 -13.10 20.56 4.77
CA LEU A 359 -13.34 21.89 5.32
C LEU A 359 -12.04 22.69 5.48
N ARG A 360 -10.98 22.07 6.02
CA ARG A 360 -9.67 22.73 6.20
C ARG A 360 -9.07 23.21 4.88
N ILE A 361 -9.02 22.34 3.86
CA ILE A 361 -8.49 22.72 2.54
C ILE A 361 -9.32 23.87 1.97
N THR A 362 -10.65 23.80 2.07
CA THR A 362 -11.52 24.89 1.61
C THR A 362 -11.26 26.20 2.35
N LEU A 363 -11.12 26.16 3.67
CA LEU A 363 -10.81 27.31 4.53
C LEU A 363 -9.55 28.05 4.07
N ILE A 364 -8.44 27.30 3.97
CA ILE A 364 -7.12 27.85 3.64
C ILE A 364 -7.16 28.57 2.29
N PHE A 365 -7.63 27.89 1.24
CA PHE A 365 -7.66 28.48 -0.11
C PHE A 365 -8.69 29.60 -0.25
N ALA A 366 -9.86 29.51 0.42
CA ALA A 366 -10.85 30.58 0.38
C ALA A 366 -10.34 31.87 1.05
N ALA A 367 -9.66 31.75 2.20
CA ALA A 367 -9.08 32.87 2.94
C ALA A 367 -7.89 33.49 2.18
N ASN A 368 -6.93 32.67 1.74
CA ASN A 368 -5.70 33.14 1.10
C ASN A 368 -5.96 33.89 -0.21
N PHE A 369 -6.90 33.41 -1.02
CA PHE A 369 -7.28 34.07 -2.28
C PHE A 369 -8.36 35.14 -2.11
N ASN A 370 -8.83 35.36 -0.89
CA ASN A 370 -9.92 36.27 -0.57
C ASN A 370 -11.16 36.09 -1.48
N ARG A 371 -11.55 34.82 -1.73
CA ARG A 371 -12.57 34.47 -2.72
C ARG A 371 -13.95 34.27 -2.06
N TYR A 372 -14.83 35.25 -2.19
CA TYR A 372 -16.17 35.23 -1.56
C TYR A 372 -17.03 34.02 -1.91
N ASP A 373 -17.02 33.56 -3.16
CA ASP A 373 -17.80 32.39 -3.55
C ASP A 373 -17.26 31.10 -2.90
N ALA A 374 -15.94 30.99 -2.73
CA ALA A 374 -15.31 29.88 -1.99
C ALA A 374 -15.65 29.95 -0.48
N MET A 375 -15.67 31.15 0.10
CA MET A 375 -16.09 31.36 1.49
C MET A 375 -17.56 30.99 1.71
N ASP A 376 -18.44 31.27 0.75
CA ASP A 376 -19.85 30.87 0.81
C ASP A 376 -19.99 29.34 0.73
N ILE A 377 -19.21 28.67 -0.12
CA ILE A 377 -19.14 27.21 -0.16
C ILE A 377 -18.70 26.65 1.19
N PHE A 378 -17.63 27.19 1.78
CA PHE A 378 -17.14 26.82 3.10
C PHE A 378 -18.21 26.96 4.19
N ASN A 379 -18.85 28.13 4.27
CA ASN A 379 -19.91 28.38 5.25
C ASN A 379 -21.11 27.43 5.05
N ASN A 380 -21.45 27.09 3.80
CA ASN A 380 -22.50 26.12 3.53
C ASN A 380 -22.12 24.70 3.97
N MET A 381 -20.85 24.31 3.81
CA MET A 381 -20.34 23.04 4.36
C MET A 381 -20.41 23.03 5.89
N LEU A 382 -20.00 24.12 6.57
CA LEU A 382 -20.11 24.24 8.03
C LEU A 382 -21.54 24.07 8.54
N LYS A 383 -22.54 24.64 7.84
CA LYS A 383 -23.96 24.50 8.21
C LYS A 383 -24.46 23.06 8.16
N SER A 384 -23.83 22.19 7.38
CA SER A 384 -24.20 20.78 7.28
C SER A 384 -23.61 19.91 8.39
N VAL A 385 -22.73 20.47 9.22
CA VAL A 385 -22.17 19.79 10.39
C VAL A 385 -23.18 19.87 11.53
N ILE A 386 -23.80 18.74 11.86
CA ILE A 386 -24.90 18.64 12.83
C ILE A 386 -24.61 17.70 14.00
N ASN A 387 -23.66 16.78 13.88
CA ASN A 387 -23.26 15.86 14.94
C ASN A 387 -22.24 16.54 15.87
N ASP A 388 -22.40 16.37 17.19
CA ASP A 388 -21.46 16.86 18.22
C ASP A 388 -20.01 16.40 17.99
N GLU A 389 -19.81 15.12 17.63
CA GLU A 389 -18.47 14.56 17.43
C GLU A 389 -17.76 15.24 16.24
N GLU A 390 -18.47 15.39 15.13
CA GLU A 390 -17.97 16.10 13.95
C GLU A 390 -17.75 17.58 14.24
N ALA A 391 -18.69 18.22 14.96
CA ALA A 391 -18.58 19.63 15.32
C ALA A 391 -17.37 19.90 16.22
N ASN A 392 -17.02 19.00 17.14
CA ASN A 392 -15.82 19.09 17.96
C ASN A 392 -14.54 18.95 17.12
N SER A 393 -14.50 17.97 16.20
CA SER A 393 -13.38 17.80 15.27
C SER A 393 -13.16 19.05 14.41
N VAL A 394 -14.25 19.60 13.85
CA VAL A 394 -14.22 20.85 13.07
C VAL A 394 -13.80 22.03 13.94
N ALA A 395 -14.31 22.15 15.16
CA ALA A 395 -13.95 23.23 16.08
C ALA A 395 -12.45 23.24 16.43
N THR A 396 -11.86 22.06 16.67
CA THR A 396 -10.41 21.93 16.85
C THR A 396 -9.67 22.42 15.60
N MET A 397 -10.06 21.92 14.42
CA MET A 397 -9.44 22.32 13.16
C MET A 397 -9.51 23.83 12.92
N LEU A 398 -10.66 24.46 13.18
CA LEU A 398 -10.81 25.92 13.05
C LEU A 398 -9.95 26.69 14.05
N SER A 399 -9.74 26.15 15.25
CA SER A 399 -8.88 26.79 16.25
C SER A 399 -7.41 26.71 15.86
N ASP A 400 -7.00 25.61 15.21
CA ASP A 400 -5.64 25.44 14.70
C ASP A 400 -5.36 26.33 13.47
N ASN A 401 -6.41 26.79 12.78
CA ASN A 401 -6.36 27.64 11.57
C ASN A 401 -7.14 28.95 11.80
N ILE A 402 -6.92 29.56 12.97
CA ILE A 402 -7.75 30.66 13.46
C ILE A 402 -7.62 31.92 12.61
N ASP A 403 -6.46 32.18 12.03
CA ASP A 403 -6.19 33.39 11.24
C ASP A 403 -6.98 33.37 9.91
N GLU A 404 -6.98 32.22 9.22
CA GLU A 404 -7.78 31.99 8.02
C GLU A 404 -9.28 32.07 8.35
N TYR A 405 -9.70 31.49 9.48
CA TYR A 405 -11.10 31.52 9.86
C TYR A 405 -11.55 32.93 10.27
N GLU A 406 -10.71 33.67 10.98
CA GLU A 406 -10.93 35.08 11.32
C GLU A 406 -11.09 35.93 10.05
N ASN A 407 -10.25 35.71 9.04
CA ASN A 407 -10.38 36.35 7.73
C ASN A 407 -11.77 36.10 7.11
N ILE A 408 -12.24 34.86 7.05
CA ILE A 408 -13.57 34.54 6.51
C ILE A 408 -14.69 35.16 7.35
N VAL A 409 -14.64 35.04 8.68
CA VAL A 409 -15.69 35.53 9.58
C VAL A 409 -15.85 37.04 9.45
N LEU A 410 -14.75 37.79 9.41
CA LEU A 410 -14.78 39.24 9.32
C LEU A 410 -15.30 39.76 7.98
N GLN A 411 -15.23 38.95 6.91
CA GLN A 411 -15.67 39.32 5.57
C GLN A 411 -17.05 38.77 5.19
N LYS A 412 -17.42 37.60 5.71
CA LYS A 412 -18.64 36.85 5.38
C LYS A 412 -19.35 36.41 6.66
N ASP A 413 -19.87 37.38 7.40
CA ASP A 413 -20.45 37.15 8.73
C ASP A 413 -21.79 36.37 8.73
N GLN A 414 -22.40 36.12 7.57
CA GLN A 414 -23.79 35.66 7.47
C GLN A 414 -24.02 34.14 7.68
N ALA A 415 -23.07 33.41 8.26
CA ALA A 415 -23.23 31.97 8.49
C ALA A 415 -24.15 31.69 9.69
N THR A 416 -25.47 31.78 9.49
CA THR A 416 -26.48 31.35 10.47
C THR A 416 -26.74 29.85 10.38
N GLY A 417 -27.14 29.22 11.48
CA GLY A 417 -27.48 27.80 11.52
C GLY A 417 -26.27 26.85 11.57
N ILE A 418 -25.12 27.33 12.04
CA ILE A 418 -23.95 26.49 12.34
C ILE A 418 -24.07 25.88 13.74
N HIS A 419 -23.43 24.72 13.94
CA HIS A 419 -23.45 24.00 15.22
C HIS A 419 -23.00 24.89 16.40
N PRO A 420 -23.61 24.82 17.60
CA PRO A 420 -23.27 25.66 18.75
C PRO A 420 -21.77 25.68 19.10
N THR A 421 -21.09 24.53 19.02
CA THR A 421 -19.63 24.43 19.25
C THR A 421 -18.83 25.31 18.28
N ILE A 422 -19.18 25.28 17.00
CA ILE A 422 -18.52 26.07 15.94
C ILE A 422 -18.89 27.55 16.09
N GLN A 423 -20.16 27.83 16.45
CA GLN A 423 -20.66 29.17 16.72
C GLN A 423 -19.89 29.87 17.86
N ALA A 424 -19.47 29.12 18.89
CA ALA A 424 -18.71 29.67 20.01
C ALA A 424 -17.34 30.23 19.57
N ILE A 425 -16.63 29.52 18.70
CA ILE A 425 -15.36 30.01 18.13
C ILE A 425 -15.60 31.29 17.33
N ARG A 426 -16.62 31.26 16.46
CA ARG A 426 -16.99 32.42 15.64
C ARG A 426 -17.33 33.64 16.48
N TYR A 427 -18.09 33.46 17.56
CA TYR A 427 -18.43 34.53 18.50
C TYR A 427 -17.19 35.14 19.16
N ASN A 428 -16.21 34.31 19.55
CA ASN A 428 -14.96 34.81 20.13
C ASN A 428 -14.17 35.68 19.15
N ILE A 429 -14.14 35.31 17.87
CA ILE A 429 -13.50 36.10 16.80
C ILE A 429 -14.20 37.46 16.66
N ILE A 430 -15.52 37.48 16.56
CA ILE A 430 -16.32 38.70 16.40
C ILE A 430 -16.11 39.64 17.60
N LYS A 431 -16.22 39.08 18.82
CA LYS A 431 -16.00 39.80 20.07
C LYS A 431 -14.59 40.39 20.18
N LYS A 432 -13.56 39.65 19.79
CA LYS A 432 -12.15 40.10 19.77
C LYS A 432 -11.95 41.30 18.83
N ASN A 433 -12.70 41.35 17.74
CA ASN A 433 -12.57 42.38 16.69
C ASN A 433 -13.54 43.56 16.82
N GLY A 434 -14.34 43.61 17.89
CA GLY A 434 -15.25 44.72 18.17
C GLY A 434 -16.38 44.89 17.14
N LYS A 435 -16.74 43.81 16.44
CA LYS A 435 -17.91 43.77 15.54
C LYS A 435 -19.17 43.32 16.27
#